data_AF-A0A5T1SGU3-F1
#
_entry.id   AF-A0A5T1SGU3-F1
#
_cell.length_a   1.000
_cell.length_b   1.000
_cell.length_c   1.000
_cell.angle_alpha   90.00
_cell.angle_beta   90.00
_cell.angle_gamma   90.00
#
_symmetry.space_group_name_H-M   'P 1'
#
loop_
_entity.id
_entity.type
_entity.pdbx_description
1 polymer ?
#
loop_
_entity_poly.entity_id
_entity_poly.type
_entity_poly.pdbx_seq_one_letter_code
_entity_poly.pdbx_strand_id
1 'polypeptide(L)'
;LDLFKIKEFRGYIRYLFPITLYANSKDINNTFYLNTPKNNKNFNIDRTSSIPIILDRKHINHEKIDIIQEIIKNDLCNDMGVYIDKNDFKQLEQNNLLFSTIKHYLYDFLYQIKITIDETESKMMKEKDVIDYFIKNKSLIYTFFNIFENELNHLKQTHPHIIDSWKYYKEFEKIYKDK
;
A
#
# COMPACT_ATOMS: atom_id res chain seq x y z
N LEU A 1 29.68 4.02 1.27
CA LEU A 1 28.79 2.86 1.47
C LEU A 1 27.41 3.31 1.99
N ASP A 2 26.90 4.45 1.50
CA ASP A 2 25.63 5.03 1.97
C ASP A 2 24.43 4.70 1.06
N LEU A 3 24.64 4.00 -0.07
CA LEU A 3 23.57 3.63 -1.00
C LEU A 3 22.54 2.66 -0.39
N PHE A 4 22.98 1.87 0.60
CA PHE A 4 22.13 0.91 1.32
C PHE A 4 21.61 1.47 2.66
N LYS A 5 21.86 2.74 2.97
CA LYS A 5 21.04 3.46 3.97
C LYS A 5 19.72 3.85 3.31
N ILE A 6 19.02 2.86 2.75
CA ILE A 6 17.61 2.99 2.47
C ILE A 6 17.00 3.23 3.85
N LYS A 7 16.48 4.44 4.05
CA LYS A 7 15.43 4.64 5.04
C LYS A 7 14.32 3.72 4.55
N GLU A 8 14.28 2.48 5.02
CA GLU A 8 13.11 1.61 4.85
C GLU A 8 11.98 2.36 5.52
N PHE A 9 11.23 3.15 4.75
CA PHE A 9 9.91 3.52 5.17
C PHE A 9 9.06 2.30 4.94
N ARG A 10 8.82 1.53 6.01
CA ARG A 10 7.84 0.45 6.06
C ARG A 10 6.44 1.06 6.03
N GLY A 11 6.10 1.78 4.95
CA GLY A 11 4.74 2.16 4.57
C GLY A 11 3.89 0.93 4.22
N TYR A 12 4.10 -0.17 4.93
CA TYR A 12 3.29 -1.36 4.83
C TYR A 12 1.98 -1.02 5.52
N ILE A 13 0.96 -0.72 4.71
CA ILE A 13 -0.43 -0.66 5.12
C ILE A 13 -0.85 -1.90 5.93
N ARG A 14 -0.10 -3.01 5.77
CA ARG A 14 -0.14 -4.22 6.58
C ARG A 14 -0.12 -3.98 8.10
N TYR A 15 0.59 -2.96 8.60
CA TYR A 15 0.61 -2.63 10.03
C TYR A 15 -0.54 -1.70 10.44
N LEU A 16 -1.21 -1.10 9.47
CA LEU A 16 -2.36 -0.24 9.70
C LEU A 16 -3.60 -1.09 10.03
N PHE A 17 -3.77 -2.23 9.36
CA PHE A 17 -4.98 -3.05 9.43
C PHE A 17 -4.89 -4.22 10.42
N PRO A 18 -6.01 -4.60 11.05
CA PRO A 18 -7.36 -4.04 10.86
C PRO A 18 -7.61 -2.74 11.65
N ILE A 19 -8.37 -1.81 11.07
CA ILE A 19 -8.88 -0.60 11.74
C ILE A 19 -10.40 -0.69 11.80
N THR A 20 -10.99 -0.29 12.93
CA THR A 20 -12.46 -0.14 13.05
C THR A 20 -12.82 1.33 13.19
N LEU A 21 -13.61 1.83 12.25
CA LEU A 21 -14.35 3.08 12.37
C LEU A 21 -15.69 2.79 13.06
N TYR A 22 -15.96 3.46 14.18
CA TYR A 22 -17.26 3.39 14.85
C TYR A 22 -18.10 4.57 14.37
N ALA A 23 -19.08 4.31 13.52
CA ALA A 23 -19.91 5.35 12.93
C ALA A 23 -21.14 5.65 13.80
N ASN A 24 -21.32 6.92 14.18
CA ASN A 24 -22.43 7.36 15.01
C ASN A 24 -23.08 8.63 14.45
N SER A 25 -24.41 8.70 14.48
CA SER A 25 -25.16 9.91 14.07
C SER A 25 -24.81 11.15 14.90
N LYS A 26 -24.39 10.98 16.16
CA LYS A 26 -23.97 12.09 17.04
C LYS A 26 -22.70 12.79 16.54
N ASP A 27 -21.88 12.10 15.74
CA ASP A 27 -20.60 12.60 15.26
C ASP A 27 -20.71 13.35 13.91
N ILE A 28 -21.88 13.35 13.26
CA ILE A 28 -22.09 13.99 11.95
C ILE A 28 -21.63 15.44 11.94
N ASN A 29 -22.00 16.23 12.96
CA ASN A 29 -21.64 17.64 13.07
C ASN A 29 -20.14 17.88 13.33
N ASN A 30 -19.40 16.85 13.72
CA ASN A 30 -17.96 16.88 13.99
C ASN A 30 -17.15 16.14 12.90
N THR A 31 -17.78 15.76 11.78
CA THR A 31 -17.12 15.01 10.71
C THR A 31 -15.94 15.77 10.15
N PHE A 32 -14.81 15.07 10.01
CA PHE A 32 -13.64 15.60 9.34
C PHE A 32 -13.81 15.51 7.82
N TYR A 33 -13.41 16.57 7.12
CA TYR A 33 -13.31 16.62 5.66
C TYR A 33 -11.92 17.13 5.29
N LEU A 34 -11.30 16.53 4.28
CA LEU A 34 -9.94 16.87 3.86
C LEU A 34 -9.81 18.36 3.49
N ASN A 35 -10.82 18.89 2.77
CA ASN A 35 -10.83 20.28 2.30
C ASN A 35 -11.22 21.29 3.39
N THR A 36 -11.84 20.84 4.47
CA THR A 36 -12.25 21.67 5.62
C THR A 36 -11.90 20.96 6.92
N PRO A 37 -10.62 20.95 7.32
CA PRO A 37 -10.11 20.11 8.41
C PRO A 37 -10.42 20.67 9.80
N LYS A 38 -11.67 21.08 10.04
CA LYS A 38 -12.16 21.51 11.35
C LYS A 38 -12.99 20.37 11.94
N ASN A 39 -12.48 19.75 13.00
CA ASN A 39 -13.24 18.83 13.81
C ASN A 39 -13.02 19.14 15.30
N ASN A 40 -14.04 18.87 16.11
CA ASN A 40 -13.89 18.89 17.55
C ASN A 40 -13.36 17.53 17.98
N LYS A 41 -12.16 17.51 18.58
CA LYS A 41 -11.56 16.26 19.05
C LYS A 41 -12.43 15.65 20.14
N ASN A 42 -12.97 14.46 19.89
CA ASN A 42 -13.62 13.63 20.89
C ASN A 42 -12.79 12.35 21.05
N PHE A 43 -12.22 12.15 22.24
CA PHE A 43 -11.41 10.96 22.55
C PHE A 43 -12.25 9.77 23.01
N ASN A 44 -13.55 9.97 23.29
CA ASN A 44 -14.45 8.94 23.74
C ASN A 44 -15.21 8.34 22.56
N ILE A 45 -15.03 7.04 22.35
CA ILE A 45 -15.71 6.29 21.28
C ILE A 45 -16.91 5.55 21.90
N ASP A 46 -18.12 5.86 21.45
CA ASP A 46 -19.32 5.08 21.81
C ASP A 46 -19.35 3.78 20.99
N ARG A 47 -18.85 2.69 21.54
CA ARG A 47 -18.85 1.39 20.85
C ARG A 47 -20.21 0.68 20.89
N THR A 48 -21.14 1.15 21.70
CA THR A 48 -22.42 0.46 21.96
C THR A 48 -23.52 0.89 21.02
N SER A 49 -23.58 2.18 20.67
CA SER A 49 -24.61 2.74 19.78
C SER A 49 -24.10 3.03 18.37
N SER A 50 -22.83 2.71 18.08
CA SER A 50 -22.21 2.95 16.79
C SER A 50 -22.17 1.71 15.91
N ILE A 51 -22.23 1.92 14.61
CA ILE A 51 -22.05 0.88 13.59
C ILE A 51 -20.55 0.66 13.36
N PRO A 52 -19.99 -0.54 13.61
CA PRO A 52 -18.60 -0.84 13.33
C PRO A 52 -18.36 -1.06 11.83
N ILE A 53 -17.42 -0.30 11.27
CA ILE A 53 -16.94 -0.42 9.89
C ILE A 53 -15.48 -0.79 9.93
N ILE A 54 -15.13 -1.93 9.35
CA ILE A 54 -13.79 -2.52 9.47
C ILE A 54 -13.05 -2.32 8.16
N LEU A 55 -11.90 -1.63 8.23
CA LEU A 55 -10.94 -1.56 7.14
C LEU A 55 -9.91 -2.66 7.37
N ASP A 56 -9.80 -3.58 6.42
CA ASP A 56 -8.89 -4.72 6.52
C ASP A 56 -8.34 -5.11 5.15
N ARG A 57 -7.35 -5.99 5.12
CA ARG A 57 -6.87 -6.63 3.89
C ARG A 57 -8.01 -7.37 3.22
N LYS A 58 -7.96 -7.41 1.89
CA LYS A 58 -8.99 -8.08 1.12
C LYS A 58 -9.06 -9.57 1.48
N HIS A 59 -10.22 -9.99 1.97
CA HIS A 59 -10.51 -11.38 2.30
C HIS A 59 -11.98 -11.70 2.00
N ILE A 60 -12.29 -12.98 1.81
CA ILE A 60 -13.66 -13.45 1.63
C ILE A 60 -14.27 -13.64 3.01
N ASN A 61 -15.32 -12.89 3.32
CA ASN A 61 -16.14 -13.08 4.50
C ASN A 61 -17.62 -13.07 4.09
N HIS A 62 -18.33 -14.19 4.32
CA HIS A 62 -19.72 -14.33 3.91
C HIS A 62 -20.73 -13.59 4.81
N GLU A 63 -20.33 -13.14 5.99
CA GLU A 63 -21.19 -12.44 6.96
C GLU A 63 -21.14 -10.92 6.82
N LYS A 64 -20.10 -10.40 6.14
CA LYS A 64 -19.89 -8.97 5.94
C LYS A 64 -20.07 -8.59 4.47
N ILE A 65 -20.44 -7.32 4.24
CA ILE A 65 -20.51 -6.71 2.92
C ILE A 65 -19.27 -5.84 2.76
N ASP A 66 -18.54 -6.02 1.66
CA ASP A 66 -17.46 -5.13 1.26
C ASP A 66 -18.02 -3.99 0.42
N ILE A 67 -17.98 -2.77 0.97
CA ILE A 67 -18.53 -1.57 0.34
C ILE A 67 -17.44 -0.70 -0.31
N ILE A 68 -16.18 -1.16 -0.37
CA ILE A 68 -15.07 -0.30 -0.81
C ILE A 68 -15.27 0.24 -2.24
N GLN A 69 -15.90 -0.54 -3.13
CA GLN A 69 -16.18 -0.14 -4.50
C GLN A 69 -17.26 0.94 -4.63
N GLU A 70 -18.09 1.12 -3.59
CA GLU A 70 -19.04 2.25 -3.51
C GLU A 70 -18.35 3.56 -3.11
N ILE A 71 -17.12 3.47 -2.60
CA ILE A 71 -16.38 4.61 -2.05
C ILE A 71 -15.30 5.05 -3.03
N ILE A 72 -14.44 4.13 -3.50
CA ILE A 72 -13.31 4.43 -4.39
C ILE A 72 -13.32 3.56 -5.65
N LYS A 73 -12.75 4.08 -6.74
CA LYS A 73 -12.61 3.41 -8.04
C LYS A 73 -11.15 3.37 -8.51
N ASN A 74 -10.23 2.99 -7.62
CA ASN A 74 -8.82 2.80 -7.93
C ASN A 74 -8.35 1.40 -7.50
N ASP A 75 -7.09 1.09 -7.80
CA ASP A 75 -6.45 -0.20 -7.52
C ASP A 75 -6.33 -0.57 -6.04
N LEU A 76 -6.45 0.38 -5.10
CA LEU A 76 -6.44 0.11 -3.66
C LEU A 76 -7.53 -0.90 -3.25
N CYS A 77 -8.65 -0.94 -3.98
CA CYS A 77 -9.71 -1.93 -3.75
C CYS A 77 -9.32 -3.38 -4.06
N ASN A 78 -8.13 -3.62 -4.65
CA ASN A 78 -7.59 -4.95 -4.86
C ASN A 78 -6.87 -5.49 -3.61
N ASP A 79 -6.32 -4.59 -2.78
CA ASP A 79 -5.47 -4.97 -1.63
C ASP A 79 -6.20 -4.93 -0.29
N MET A 80 -7.24 -4.10 -0.19
CA MET A 80 -8.04 -3.93 1.01
C MET A 80 -9.55 -3.88 0.74
N GLY A 81 -10.34 -4.02 1.79
CA GLY A 81 -11.79 -3.90 1.78
C GLY A 81 -12.30 -3.03 2.92
N VAL A 82 -13.56 -2.61 2.79
CA VAL A 82 -14.30 -1.84 3.80
C VAL A 82 -15.54 -2.65 4.17
N TYR A 83 -15.50 -3.30 5.32
CA TYR A 83 -16.45 -4.32 5.70
C TYR A 83 -17.45 -3.84 6.74
N ILE A 84 -18.73 -4.14 6.51
CA ILE A 84 -19.84 -3.88 7.44
C ILE A 84 -20.64 -5.17 7.63
N ASP A 85 -21.13 -5.44 8.85
CA ASP A 85 -22.10 -6.53 9.07
C ASP A 85 -23.36 -6.31 8.21
N LYS A 86 -23.96 -7.40 7.70
CA LYS A 86 -25.16 -7.29 6.85
C LYS A 86 -26.35 -6.61 7.53
N ASN A 87 -26.54 -6.81 8.83
CA ASN A 87 -27.65 -6.19 9.56
C ASN A 87 -27.38 -4.71 9.80
N ASP A 88 -26.13 -4.36 10.13
CA ASP A 88 -25.72 -2.97 10.30
C ASP A 88 -25.76 -2.19 8.97
N PHE A 89 -25.39 -2.84 7.87
CA PHE A 89 -25.50 -2.25 6.53
C PHE A 89 -26.94 -1.87 6.20
N LYS A 90 -27.92 -2.75 6.48
CA LYS A 90 -29.35 -2.43 6.28
C LYS A 90 -29.81 -1.25 7.14
N GLN A 91 -29.34 -1.15 8.38
CA GLN A 91 -29.63 0.01 9.24
C GLN A 91 -28.99 1.28 8.68
N LEU A 92 -27.78 1.17 8.14
CA LEU A 92 -27.04 2.27 7.58
C LEU A 92 -27.68 2.79 6.27
N GLU A 93 -28.14 1.89 5.40
CA GLU A 93 -28.87 2.24 4.17
C GLU A 93 -30.17 3.01 4.45
N GLN A 94 -30.81 2.78 5.59
CA GLN A 94 -32.01 3.54 6.00
C GLN A 94 -31.68 4.96 6.48
N ASN A 95 -30.43 5.22 6.89
CA ASN A 95 -29.96 6.52 7.34
C ASN A 95 -29.07 7.19 6.28
N ASN A 96 -29.72 7.75 5.24
CA ASN A 96 -29.05 8.38 4.10
C ASN A 96 -28.03 9.45 4.51
N LEU A 97 -28.34 10.26 5.53
CA LEU A 97 -27.43 11.31 5.98
C LEU A 97 -26.15 10.70 6.55
N LEU A 98 -26.27 9.82 7.55
CA LEU A 98 -25.12 9.16 8.16
C LEU A 98 -24.31 8.38 7.13
N PHE A 99 -24.97 7.63 6.24
CA PHE A 99 -24.27 6.82 5.26
C PHE A 99 -23.49 7.68 4.25
N SER A 100 -24.08 8.77 3.76
CA SER A 100 -23.39 9.70 2.86
C SER A 100 -22.18 10.37 3.54
N THR A 101 -22.32 10.77 4.81
CA THR A 101 -21.24 11.33 5.63
C THR A 101 -20.08 10.35 5.81
N ILE A 102 -20.38 9.09 6.13
CA ILE A 102 -19.37 8.03 6.27
C ILE A 102 -18.66 7.77 4.95
N LYS A 103 -19.40 7.67 3.84
CA LYS A 103 -18.80 7.44 2.52
C LYS A 103 -17.84 8.56 2.14
N HIS A 104 -18.19 9.81 2.42
CA HIS A 104 -17.28 10.93 2.21
C HIS A 104 -16.04 10.84 3.10
N TYR A 105 -16.20 10.58 4.39
CA TYR A 105 -15.07 10.46 5.32
C TYR A 105 -14.11 9.34 4.89
N LEU A 106 -14.65 8.18 4.56
CA LEU A 106 -13.88 7.02 4.08
C LEU A 106 -13.22 7.32 2.73
N TYR A 107 -13.89 8.03 1.83
CA TYR A 107 -13.30 8.47 0.56
C TYR A 107 -12.05 9.30 0.80
N ASP A 108 -12.14 10.36 1.62
CA ASP A 108 -11.01 11.22 1.94
C ASP A 108 -9.86 10.43 2.56
N PHE A 109 -10.17 9.53 3.50
CA PHE A 109 -9.19 8.69 4.18
C PHE A 109 -8.47 7.74 3.21
N LEU A 110 -9.23 6.99 2.40
CA LEU A 110 -8.69 6.03 1.43
C LEU A 110 -7.93 6.72 0.29
N TYR A 111 -8.37 7.92 -0.12
CA TYR A 111 -7.70 8.72 -1.12
C TYR A 111 -6.31 9.17 -0.64
N GLN A 112 -6.19 9.60 0.62
CA GLN A 112 -4.90 9.95 1.21
C GLN A 112 -3.96 8.75 1.36
N ILE A 113 -4.50 7.58 1.68
CA ILE A 113 -3.74 6.32 1.66
C ILE A 113 -3.18 6.07 0.25
N LYS A 114 -4.01 6.17 -0.80
CA LYS A 114 -3.57 5.94 -2.18
C LYS A 114 -2.49 6.91 -2.62
N ILE A 115 -2.65 8.22 -2.36
CA ILE A 115 -1.60 9.22 -2.63
C ILE A 115 -0.28 8.84 -1.95
N THR A 116 -0.34 8.45 -0.67
CA THR A 116 0.86 8.09 0.09
C THR A 116 1.55 6.87 -0.50
N ILE A 117 0.79 5.85 -0.94
CA ILE A 117 1.33 4.68 -1.64
C ILE A 117 1.99 5.10 -2.95
N ASP A 118 1.30 5.84 -3.81
CA ASP A 118 1.82 6.25 -5.13
C ASP A 118 3.09 7.10 -5.04
N GLU A 119 3.10 8.06 -4.12
CA GLU A 119 4.27 8.87 -3.84
C GLU A 119 5.44 8.04 -3.30
N THR A 120 5.15 7.03 -2.50
CA THR A 120 6.18 6.13 -1.99
C THR A 120 6.75 5.27 -3.12
N GLU A 121 5.88 4.64 -3.91
CA GLU A 121 6.28 3.77 -5.03
C GLU A 121 7.07 4.52 -6.09
N SER A 122 6.74 5.79 -6.37
CA SER A 122 7.48 6.63 -7.31
C SER A 122 8.87 7.05 -6.81
N LYS A 123 9.06 7.15 -5.49
CA LYS A 123 10.35 7.48 -4.86
C LYS A 123 11.20 6.25 -4.52
N MET A 124 10.62 5.06 -4.56
CA MET A 124 11.36 3.80 -4.33
C MET A 124 12.39 3.57 -5.43
N MET A 125 13.62 3.28 -5.02
CA MET A 125 14.70 2.87 -5.92
C MET A 125 14.24 1.68 -6.76
N LYS A 126 14.35 1.80 -8.08
CA LYS A 126 14.06 0.77 -9.05
C LYS A 126 15.34 0.08 -9.49
N GLU A 127 15.21 -1.09 -10.10
CA GLU A 127 16.33 -1.86 -10.63
C GLU A 127 17.15 -1.03 -11.63
N LYS A 128 16.47 -0.20 -12.43
CA LYS A 128 17.14 0.73 -13.37
C LYS A 128 18.03 1.74 -12.65
N ASP A 129 17.62 2.26 -11.49
CA ASP A 129 18.42 3.21 -10.73
C ASP A 129 19.72 2.57 -10.23
N VAL A 130 19.66 1.27 -9.88
CA VAL A 130 20.85 0.47 -9.52
C VAL A 130 21.78 0.31 -10.72
N ILE A 131 21.24 0.00 -11.90
CA ILE A 131 22.02 -0.10 -13.13
C ILE A 131 22.68 1.24 -13.49
N ASP A 132 21.94 2.34 -13.44
CA ASP A 132 22.46 3.69 -13.70
C ASP A 132 23.56 4.08 -12.70
N TYR A 133 23.44 3.63 -11.44
CA TYR A 133 24.48 3.81 -10.45
C TYR A 133 25.77 3.03 -10.78
N PHE A 134 25.65 1.78 -11.23
CA PHE A 134 26.78 0.99 -11.70
C PHE A 134 27.50 1.63 -12.88
N ILE A 135 26.75 2.14 -13.88
CA ILE A 135 27.31 2.84 -15.04
C ILE A 135 28.19 4.03 -14.62
N LYS A 136 27.71 4.81 -13.63
CA LYS A 136 28.44 5.97 -13.08
C LYS A 136 29.66 5.55 -12.23
N ASN A 137 29.67 4.33 -11.69
CA ASN A 137 30.68 3.84 -10.76
C ASN A 137 31.33 2.54 -11.26
N LYS A 138 32.07 2.63 -12.39
CA LYS A 138 32.65 1.47 -13.09
C LYS A 138 33.52 0.54 -12.22
N SER A 139 34.14 1.04 -11.15
CA SER A 139 34.93 0.21 -10.21
C SER A 139 34.05 -0.79 -9.44
N LEU A 140 32.83 -0.38 -9.07
CA LEU A 140 31.89 -1.25 -8.35
C LEU A 140 31.38 -2.39 -9.23
N ILE A 141 31.27 -2.18 -10.55
CA ILE A 141 30.86 -3.22 -11.48
C ILE A 141 31.77 -4.45 -11.36
N TYR A 142 33.09 -4.25 -11.31
CA TYR A 142 34.04 -5.37 -11.17
C TYR A 142 33.86 -6.13 -9.87
N THR A 143 33.77 -5.39 -8.75
CA THR A 143 33.59 -5.99 -7.44
C THR A 143 32.33 -6.84 -7.40
N PHE A 144 31.21 -6.31 -7.89
CA PHE A 144 29.94 -7.02 -7.89
C PHE A 144 29.90 -8.15 -8.92
N PHE A 145 30.51 -8.00 -10.09
CA PHE A 145 30.61 -9.07 -11.07
C PHE A 145 31.32 -10.29 -10.48
N ASN A 146 32.46 -10.09 -9.80
CA ASN A 146 33.19 -11.19 -9.17
C ASN A 146 32.38 -11.87 -8.05
N ILE A 147 31.61 -11.09 -7.26
CA ILE A 147 30.69 -11.64 -6.26
C ILE A 147 29.63 -12.51 -6.94
N PHE A 148 28.98 -11.99 -7.98
CA PHE A 148 27.93 -12.72 -8.70
C PHE A 148 28.45 -13.96 -9.42
N GLU A 149 29.63 -13.93 -10.03
CA GLU A 149 30.24 -15.13 -10.64
C GLU A 149 30.44 -16.24 -9.61
N ASN A 150 30.85 -15.90 -8.40
CA ASN A 150 31.03 -16.89 -7.33
C ASN A 150 29.68 -17.41 -6.80
N GLU A 151 28.76 -16.51 -6.44
CA GLU A 151 27.49 -16.88 -5.81
C GLU A 151 26.53 -17.58 -6.79
N LEU A 152 26.54 -17.18 -8.07
CA LEU A 152 25.62 -17.72 -9.07
C LEU A 152 26.18 -18.95 -9.80
N ASN A 153 27.43 -19.36 -9.54
CA ASN A 153 28.09 -20.45 -10.29
C ASN A 153 27.24 -21.74 -10.34
N HIS A 154 26.78 -22.21 -9.18
CA HIS A 154 25.95 -23.41 -9.10
C HIS A 154 24.63 -23.24 -9.88
N LEU A 155 24.02 -22.05 -9.80
CA LEU A 155 22.76 -21.76 -10.48
C LEU A 155 22.94 -21.68 -12.00
N LYS A 156 24.07 -21.14 -12.49
CA LYS A 156 24.43 -21.13 -13.91
C LYS A 156 24.58 -22.56 -14.46
N GLN A 157 25.09 -23.49 -13.67
CA GLN A 157 25.28 -24.88 -14.08
C GLN A 157 23.99 -25.70 -14.02
N THR A 158 23.18 -25.51 -12.98
CA THR A 158 22.01 -26.37 -12.71
C THR A 158 20.71 -25.83 -13.27
N HIS A 159 20.53 -24.50 -13.31
CA HIS A 159 19.31 -23.83 -13.72
C HIS A 159 19.58 -22.53 -14.51
N PRO A 160 20.33 -22.58 -15.62
CA PRO A 160 20.69 -21.39 -16.40
C PRO A 160 19.48 -20.58 -16.86
N HIS A 161 18.37 -21.25 -17.15
CA HIS A 161 17.11 -20.60 -17.56
C HIS A 161 16.56 -19.59 -16.53
N ILE A 162 16.84 -19.78 -15.23
CA ILE A 162 16.44 -18.83 -14.19
C ILE A 162 17.22 -17.52 -14.36
N ILE A 163 18.54 -17.60 -14.49
CA ILE A 163 19.40 -16.44 -14.71
C ILE A 163 19.05 -15.78 -16.05
N ASP A 164 18.69 -16.58 -17.05
CA ASP A 164 18.25 -16.07 -18.33
C ASP A 164 16.98 -15.23 -18.26
N SER A 165 16.14 -15.45 -17.26
CA SER A 165 14.94 -14.63 -17.02
C SER A 165 15.25 -13.27 -16.38
N TRP A 166 16.46 -13.07 -15.82
CA TRP A 166 16.81 -11.86 -15.08
C TRP A 166 17.25 -10.72 -16.00
N LYS A 167 16.26 -9.98 -16.51
CA LYS A 167 16.45 -8.83 -17.41
C LYS A 167 17.55 -7.86 -16.96
N TYR A 168 17.47 -7.37 -15.71
CA TYR A 168 18.41 -6.36 -15.21
C TYR A 168 19.82 -6.90 -14.94
N TYR A 169 19.94 -8.19 -14.59
CA TYR A 169 21.25 -8.84 -14.48
C TYR A 169 21.94 -8.92 -15.85
N LYS A 170 21.20 -9.22 -16.92
CA LYS A 170 21.73 -9.19 -18.29
C LYS A 170 22.18 -7.79 -18.71
N GLU A 171 21.46 -6.74 -18.31
CA GLU A 171 21.88 -5.37 -18.54
C GLU A 171 23.18 -5.05 -17.78
N PHE A 172 23.29 -5.48 -16.52
CA PHE A 172 24.54 -5.38 -15.74
C PHE A 172 25.73 -6.08 -16.41
N GLU A 173 25.55 -7.32 -16.88
CA GLU A 173 26.61 -8.05 -17.58
C GLU A 173 27.06 -7.34 -18.86
N LYS A 174 26.13 -6.74 -19.61
CA LYS A 174 26.47 -5.97 -20.82
C LYS A 174 27.38 -4.79 -20.47
N ILE A 175 27.07 -4.04 -19.40
CA ILE A 175 27.91 -2.91 -18.97
C ILE A 175 29.32 -3.37 -18.57
N TYR A 176 29.45 -4.57 -17.98
CA TYR A 176 30.76 -5.16 -17.70
C TYR A 176 31.50 -5.54 -19.00
N LYS A 177 30.79 -6.11 -19.99
CA LYS A 177 31.33 -6.58 -21.26
C LYS A 177 31.68 -5.46 -22.25
N ASP A 178 30.91 -4.37 -22.28
CA ASP A 178 31.06 -3.19 -23.16
C ASP A 178 32.21 -2.26 -22.72
N LYS A 179 33.25 -2.82 -22.10
CA LYS A 179 34.46 -2.11 -21.69
C LYS A 179 35.42 -1.89 -22.86
#